data_AF-A0A942LF38-F1
#
_entry.id   AF-A0A942LF38-F1
#
_cell.length_a   1.000
_cell.length_b   1.000
_cell.length_c   1.000
_cell.angle_alpha   90.00
_cell.angle_beta   90.00
_cell.angle_gamma   90.00
#
_symmetry.space_group_name_H-M   'P 1'
#
loop_
_entity.id
_entity.type
_entity.pdbx_description
1 polymer ?
#
loop_
_entity_poly.entity_id
_entity_poly.type
_entity_poly.pdbx_seq_one_letter_code
_entity_poly.pdbx_strand_id
1 'polypeptide(L)'
;MYQSLLKKMSEILRTEVALKLDEDLYSPKNKLFETYQDMVSIGQATLYVKDKTLTELERELVQNLFKVLLKPSNSYNRLIEEKAACREFKGELAFPLKIWRINSYENMESLKEFMESIFPDDISFVKGNDTLILFKSEDSEPDYSLEDICCDIEAQTYHEVSIYVSYQINTIEEIYLGYHALGELIHISKALPNQPKIYEYDKMILPHLFYHLNEKALTSIEQTLKNTKSIEMDQELMNTAIEFLRNNLNVTDTANRLHVHRNTLIYRLGKIKSITGYDIKNFIEATNFYLLYLKKILIK
;
A
#
# COMPACT_ATOMS: atom_id res chain seq x y z
N MET A 1 -6.31 0.25 -44.13
CA MET A 1 -6.62 1.10 -42.96
C MET A 1 -5.85 0.66 -41.71
N TYR A 2 -5.85 -0.62 -41.33
CA TYR A 2 -5.15 -1.16 -40.15
C TYR A 2 -3.61 -1.03 -40.20
N GLN A 3 -2.98 -1.30 -41.36
CA GLN A 3 -1.53 -1.15 -41.53
C GLN A 3 -1.05 0.31 -41.50
N SER A 4 -1.93 1.27 -41.83
CA SER A 4 -1.63 2.72 -41.72
C SER A 4 -1.68 3.20 -40.27
N LEU A 5 -2.50 2.57 -39.43
CA LEU A 5 -2.57 2.84 -37.99
C LEU A 5 -1.32 2.31 -37.27
N LEU A 6 -0.86 1.10 -37.63
CA LEU A 6 0.36 0.50 -37.10
C LEU A 6 1.62 1.28 -37.48
N LYS A 7 1.68 1.82 -38.72
CA LYS A 7 2.79 2.67 -39.14
C LYS A 7 2.81 4.01 -38.39
N LYS A 8 1.63 4.64 -38.18
CA LYS A 8 1.49 5.86 -37.35
C LYS A 8 1.83 5.62 -35.88
N MET A 9 1.45 4.48 -35.30
CA MET A 9 1.84 4.11 -33.94
C MET A 9 3.35 3.84 -33.82
N SER A 10 3.98 3.26 -34.85
CA SER A 10 5.44 3.05 -34.88
C SER A 10 6.24 4.35 -35.05
N GLU A 11 5.66 5.36 -35.71
CA GLU A 11 6.26 6.70 -35.83
C GLU A 11 6.08 7.51 -34.54
N ILE A 12 4.95 7.40 -33.84
CA ILE A 12 4.73 8.02 -32.53
C ILE A 12 5.67 7.44 -31.45
N LEU A 13 5.95 6.13 -31.50
CA LEU A 13 6.86 5.46 -30.55
C LEU A 13 8.35 5.71 -30.83
N ARG A 14 8.72 6.36 -31.94
CA ARG A 14 10.12 6.63 -32.31
C ARG A 14 10.60 8.05 -32.01
N THR A 15 9.77 8.89 -31.41
CA THR A 15 10.14 10.28 -31.11
C THR A 15 9.71 10.64 -29.69
N GLU A 16 10.72 10.75 -28.81
CA GLU A 16 10.73 11.45 -27.51
C GLU A 16 9.93 10.75 -26.38
N VAL A 17 10.54 10.28 -25.30
CA VAL A 17 11.40 11.03 -24.36
C VAL A 17 12.62 10.20 -23.95
N ALA A 18 13.79 10.78 -24.16
CA ALA A 18 15.05 10.31 -23.59
C ALA A 18 15.06 10.60 -22.08
N LEU A 19 15.27 9.57 -21.26
CA LEU A 19 15.78 9.75 -19.91
C LEU A 19 17.28 9.47 -19.96
N LYS A 20 18.06 10.54 -19.77
CA LYS A 20 19.49 10.49 -19.49
C LYS A 20 19.71 9.52 -18.32
N LEU A 21 20.55 8.52 -18.55
CA LEU A 21 21.28 7.85 -17.48
C LEU A 21 22.28 8.87 -16.94
N ASP A 22 22.11 9.30 -15.70
CA ASP A 22 23.21 9.93 -14.96
C ASP A 22 24.24 8.85 -14.66
N GLU A 23 25.26 8.78 -15.50
CA GLU A 23 26.53 8.11 -15.23
C GLU A 23 27.32 8.99 -14.26
N ASP A 24 27.04 8.91 -12.96
CA ASP A 24 27.96 9.39 -11.91
C ASP A 24 27.48 8.99 -10.51
N LEU A 25 27.41 7.69 -10.21
CA LEU A 25 27.19 7.21 -8.84
C LEU A 25 27.91 5.87 -8.57
N TYR A 26 29.19 5.79 -8.98
CA TYR A 26 30.13 4.82 -8.43
C TYR A 26 31.03 5.54 -7.43
N SER A 27 30.71 5.42 -6.14
CA SER A 27 31.70 5.63 -5.07
C SER A 27 31.90 4.32 -4.31
N PRO A 28 32.99 3.58 -4.59
CA PRO A 28 33.30 2.34 -3.90
C PRO A 28 33.97 2.66 -2.55
N LYS A 29 33.17 3.03 -1.56
CA LYS A 29 33.60 3.08 -0.16
C LYS A 29 32.48 2.64 0.76
N ASN A 30 32.27 1.34 0.87
CA ASN A 30 31.95 0.67 2.12
C ASN A 30 32.35 -0.82 1.99
N LYS A 31 33.42 -1.18 2.71
CA LYS A 31 33.90 -2.55 2.87
C LYS A 31 33.00 -3.24 3.88
N LEU A 32 31.98 -3.99 3.46
CA LEU A 32 31.19 -4.89 4.34
C LEU A 32 30.42 -5.94 3.49
N PHE A 33 31.05 -6.52 2.46
CA PHE A 33 30.43 -7.51 1.57
C PHE A 33 31.19 -8.83 1.61
N GLU A 34 30.97 -9.68 2.62
CA GLU A 34 31.57 -11.03 2.65
C GLU A 34 30.58 -12.19 2.87
N THR A 35 29.26 -11.95 2.85
CA THR A 35 28.26 -13.03 3.07
C THR A 35 27.10 -13.11 2.06
N TYR A 36 27.06 -12.26 1.03
CA TYR A 36 26.03 -12.29 -0.02
C TYR A 36 26.62 -12.90 -1.30
N GLN A 37 26.11 -14.06 -1.73
CA GLN A 37 26.61 -14.71 -2.95
C GLN A 37 26.04 -14.10 -4.24
N ASP A 38 24.83 -13.53 -4.24
CA ASP A 38 24.28 -12.83 -5.40
C ASP A 38 23.61 -11.50 -5.02
N MET A 39 24.10 -10.41 -5.64
CA MET A 39 23.48 -9.10 -5.63
C MET A 39 22.98 -8.78 -7.03
N VAL A 40 21.69 -8.45 -7.15
CA VAL A 40 21.13 -7.96 -8.42
C VAL A 40 20.64 -6.54 -8.24
N SER A 41 21.40 -5.60 -8.80
CA SER A 41 21.04 -4.19 -8.86
C SER A 41 20.24 -3.91 -10.13
N ILE A 42 19.01 -3.43 -9.97
CA ILE A 42 18.16 -2.97 -11.09
C ILE A 42 17.77 -1.52 -10.80
N GLY A 43 18.49 -0.57 -11.41
CA GLY A 43 18.29 0.86 -11.16
C GLY A 43 18.67 1.24 -9.72
N GLN A 44 17.76 1.90 -8.99
CA GLN A 44 17.95 2.26 -7.56
C GLN A 44 17.58 1.14 -6.58
N ALA A 45 17.19 -0.04 -7.07
CA ALA A 45 16.75 -1.15 -6.22
C ALA A 45 17.81 -2.26 -6.23
N THR A 46 18.29 -2.61 -5.04
CA THR A 46 19.20 -3.74 -4.84
C THR A 46 18.41 -4.87 -4.20
N LEU A 47 18.35 -6.02 -4.88
CA LEU A 47 17.74 -7.24 -4.38
C LEU A 47 18.77 -8.02 -3.56
N TYR A 48 18.47 -8.30 -2.29
CA TYR A 48 19.29 -9.10 -1.40
C TYR A 48 18.68 -10.49 -1.20
N VAL A 49 19.19 -11.48 -1.94
CA VAL A 49 18.79 -12.88 -1.82
C VAL A 49 19.80 -13.60 -0.95
N LYS A 50 19.37 -14.13 0.21
CA LYS A 50 20.24 -14.99 1.04
C LYS A 50 20.14 -16.41 0.51
N ASP A 51 21.28 -17.09 0.42
CA ASP A 51 21.32 -18.48 0.04
C ASP A 51 20.69 -19.35 1.13
N LYS A 52 19.40 -19.63 0.97
CA LYS A 52 18.73 -20.79 1.56
C LYS A 52 18.15 -21.58 0.40
N THR A 53 18.97 -22.43 -0.20
CA THR A 53 18.55 -23.49 -1.13
C THR A 53 17.63 -23.04 -2.27
N LEU A 54 17.76 -21.79 -2.74
CA LEU A 54 17.03 -21.36 -3.93
C LEU A 54 17.72 -21.97 -5.15
N THR A 55 16.97 -22.76 -5.90
CA THR A 55 17.36 -23.23 -7.22
C THR A 55 17.68 -22.05 -8.13
N GLU A 56 18.53 -22.27 -9.14
CA GLU A 56 18.92 -21.25 -10.11
C GLU A 56 17.69 -20.62 -10.80
N LEU A 57 16.65 -21.41 -11.02
CA LEU A 57 15.36 -20.99 -11.57
C LEU A 57 14.56 -20.10 -10.60
N GLU A 58 14.54 -20.42 -9.30
CA GLU A 58 13.89 -19.58 -8.28
C GLU A 58 14.57 -18.23 -8.15
N ARG A 59 15.91 -18.19 -8.24
CA ARG A 59 16.67 -16.93 -8.29
C ARG A 59 16.30 -16.12 -9.53
N GLU A 60 16.22 -16.76 -10.70
CA GLU A 60 15.85 -16.09 -11.95
C GLU A 60 14.41 -15.54 -11.90
N LEU A 61 13.48 -16.30 -11.31
CA LEU A 61 12.08 -15.90 -11.16
C LEU A 61 11.89 -14.76 -10.15
N VAL A 62 12.55 -14.80 -8.99
CA VAL A 62 12.52 -13.68 -8.03
C VAL A 62 13.09 -12.43 -8.67
N GLN A 63 14.19 -12.56 -9.41
CA GLN A 63 14.76 -11.43 -10.16
C GLN A 63 13.81 -10.92 -11.25
N ASN A 64 13.11 -11.80 -11.96
CA ASN A 64 12.18 -11.41 -13.03
C ASN A 64 10.88 -10.80 -12.46
N LEU A 65 10.34 -11.36 -11.38
CA LEU A 65 9.24 -10.77 -10.61
C LEU A 65 9.64 -9.38 -10.13
N PHE A 66 10.84 -9.23 -9.55
CA PHE A 66 11.34 -7.93 -9.11
C PHE A 66 11.52 -6.94 -10.28
N LYS A 67 12.05 -7.37 -11.44
CA LYS A 67 12.14 -6.54 -12.66
C LYS A 67 10.76 -6.07 -13.12
N VAL A 68 9.78 -6.96 -13.08
CA VAL A 68 8.38 -6.71 -13.45
C VAL A 68 7.71 -5.72 -12.49
N LEU A 69 7.88 -5.93 -11.18
CA LEU A 69 7.34 -5.06 -10.13
C LEU A 69 7.95 -3.65 -10.14
N LEU A 70 9.13 -3.46 -10.75
CA LEU A 70 9.86 -2.19 -10.77
C LEU A 70 9.77 -1.39 -12.07
N LYS A 71 9.23 -1.92 -13.17
CA LYS A 71 9.16 -1.20 -14.47
C LYS A 71 7.72 -0.88 -14.90
N PRO A 72 7.36 0.40 -15.09
CA PRO A 72 5.99 0.80 -15.46
C PRO A 72 5.63 0.71 -16.96
N SER A 73 6.56 0.40 -17.88
CA SER A 73 6.31 0.53 -19.32
C SER A 73 6.31 -0.83 -20.08
N ASN A 74 5.19 -1.08 -20.78
CA ASN A 74 4.93 -2.17 -21.75
C ASN A 74 5.21 -3.62 -21.32
N SER A 75 5.22 -3.92 -20.02
CA SER A 75 5.62 -5.24 -19.50
C SER A 75 4.47 -6.22 -19.27
N TYR A 76 3.21 -5.83 -19.47
CA TYR A 76 2.06 -6.72 -19.25
C TYR A 76 1.99 -7.87 -20.27
N ASN A 77 2.25 -7.59 -21.56
CA ASN A 77 2.32 -8.63 -22.59
C ASN A 77 3.60 -9.47 -22.49
N ARG A 78 4.69 -8.90 -21.98
CA ARG A 78 5.95 -9.62 -21.76
C ARG A 78 5.86 -10.61 -20.59
N LEU A 79 5.13 -10.26 -19.52
CA LEU A 79 4.70 -11.18 -18.44
C LEU A 79 3.88 -12.37 -18.96
N ILE A 80 3.05 -12.16 -19.99
CA ILE A 80 2.24 -13.21 -20.62
C ILE A 80 3.08 -14.08 -21.59
N GLU A 81 4.15 -13.55 -22.16
CA GLU A 81 5.10 -14.31 -22.97
C GLU A 81 6.14 -15.06 -22.10
N GLU A 82 6.61 -14.43 -21.01
CA GLU A 82 7.47 -15.02 -19.97
C GLU A 82 6.68 -15.92 -19.00
N LYS A 83 5.35 -15.99 -19.15
CA LYS A 83 4.42 -16.93 -18.47
C LYS A 83 4.77 -18.40 -18.70
N ALA A 84 5.56 -18.70 -19.73
CA ALA A 84 6.13 -20.03 -19.93
C ALA A 84 7.25 -20.35 -18.92
N ALA A 85 7.99 -19.34 -18.41
CA ALA A 85 9.09 -19.50 -17.47
C ALA A 85 8.62 -19.60 -16.00
N CYS A 86 7.47 -19.01 -15.65
CA CYS A 86 6.90 -19.10 -14.30
C CYS A 86 6.20 -20.45 -13.99
N ARG A 87 6.17 -21.41 -14.92
CA ARG A 87 5.51 -22.72 -14.74
C ARG A 87 6.31 -23.71 -13.90
N GLU A 88 7.57 -23.40 -13.56
CA GLU A 88 8.48 -24.33 -12.88
C GLU A 88 8.96 -23.85 -11.50
N PHE A 89 8.31 -22.83 -10.92
CA PHE A 89 8.59 -22.40 -9.55
C PHE A 89 8.26 -23.54 -8.56
N LYS A 90 9.26 -24.03 -7.80
CA LYS A 90 9.14 -25.16 -6.86
C LYS A 90 9.22 -24.78 -5.38
N GLY A 91 9.69 -23.58 -5.03
CA GLY A 91 9.43 -22.98 -3.73
C GLY A 91 7.96 -22.60 -3.70
N GLU A 92 7.13 -23.26 -2.91
CA GLU A 92 5.68 -23.05 -3.01
C GLU A 92 5.33 -21.66 -2.45
N LEU A 93 5.05 -20.67 -3.32
CA LEU A 93 4.26 -19.50 -2.91
C LEU A 93 2.88 -20.07 -2.54
N ALA A 94 2.67 -20.25 -1.25
CA ALA A 94 1.44 -20.81 -0.71
C ALA A 94 0.35 -19.74 -0.80
N PHE A 95 -0.50 -19.87 -1.82
CA PHE A 95 -1.71 -19.09 -1.95
C PHE A 95 -2.83 -19.70 -1.09
N PRO A 96 -3.72 -18.87 -0.52
CA PRO A 96 -3.75 -17.42 -0.62
C PRO A 96 -2.63 -16.73 0.20
N LEU A 97 -2.20 -15.56 -0.27
CA LEU A 97 -1.15 -14.77 0.39
C LEU A 97 -1.49 -13.29 0.43
N LYS A 98 -0.82 -12.53 1.29
CA LYS A 98 -0.80 -11.06 1.31
C LYS A 98 0.62 -10.55 1.15
N ILE A 99 0.77 -9.42 0.48
CA ILE A 99 2.04 -8.68 0.41
C ILE A 99 2.03 -7.67 1.53
N TRP A 100 3.06 -7.70 2.36
CA TRP A 100 3.32 -6.67 3.35
C TRP A 100 4.48 -5.83 2.85
N ARG A 101 4.30 -4.51 2.88
CA ARG A 101 5.36 -3.54 2.61
C ARG A 101 5.61 -2.76 3.89
N ILE A 102 6.80 -2.94 4.45
CA ILE A 102 7.23 -2.32 5.70
C ILE A 102 8.27 -1.26 5.34
N ASN A 103 7.93 -0.01 5.55
CA ASN A 103 8.86 1.10 5.36
C ASN A 103 9.54 1.42 6.70
N SER A 104 10.87 1.40 6.72
CA SER A 104 11.72 1.78 7.86
C SER A 104 12.85 2.66 7.34
N TYR A 105 13.11 3.82 7.95
CA TYR A 105 14.11 4.76 7.44
C TYR A 105 15.55 4.31 7.67
N GLU A 106 15.78 3.34 8.56
CA GLU A 106 17.11 2.82 8.92
C GLU A 106 17.05 1.33 9.33
N ASN A 107 18.22 0.70 9.44
CA ASN A 107 18.42 -0.64 9.99
C ASN A 107 17.61 -1.79 9.34
N MET A 108 17.57 -1.80 7.99
CA MET A 108 16.87 -2.81 7.20
C MET A 108 17.36 -4.24 7.44
N GLU A 109 18.62 -4.43 7.85
CA GLU A 109 19.17 -5.76 8.17
C GLU A 109 18.53 -6.32 9.44
N SER A 110 18.49 -5.55 10.53
CA SER A 110 17.82 -5.97 11.77
C SER A 110 16.31 -6.20 11.54
N LEU A 111 15.65 -5.33 10.78
CA LEU A 111 14.24 -5.53 10.41
C LEU A 111 14.04 -6.85 9.66
N LYS A 112 14.89 -7.13 8.67
CA LYS A 112 14.82 -8.37 7.89
C LYS A 112 15.05 -9.59 8.78
N GLU A 113 16.09 -9.58 9.62
CA GLU A 113 16.39 -10.67 10.55
C GLU A 113 15.25 -10.94 11.52
N PHE A 114 14.62 -9.88 12.04
CA PHE A 114 13.44 -9.99 12.89
C PHE A 114 12.26 -10.63 12.15
N MET A 115 11.95 -10.16 10.93
CA MET A 115 10.83 -10.70 10.15
C MET A 115 11.09 -12.16 9.73
N GLU A 116 12.31 -12.53 9.40
CA GLU A 116 12.69 -13.93 9.15
C GLU A 116 12.63 -14.81 10.42
N SER A 117 12.79 -14.21 11.60
CA SER A 117 12.61 -14.92 12.87
C SER A 117 11.14 -15.18 13.19
N ILE A 118 10.24 -14.25 12.87
CA ILE A 118 8.79 -14.44 13.10
C ILE A 118 8.18 -15.30 11.99
N PHE A 119 8.61 -15.10 10.76
CA PHE A 119 8.07 -15.71 9.56
C PHE A 119 9.15 -16.45 8.78
N PRO A 120 9.67 -17.58 9.31
CA PRO A 120 10.81 -18.29 8.72
C PRO A 120 10.51 -18.92 7.35
N ASP A 121 9.23 -19.22 7.08
CA ASP A 121 8.76 -19.87 5.86
C ASP A 121 8.26 -18.88 4.79
N ASP A 122 8.06 -17.61 5.16
CA ASP A 122 7.57 -16.56 4.25
C ASP A 122 8.74 -15.91 3.48
N ILE A 123 8.48 -15.48 2.24
CA ILE A 123 9.52 -14.92 1.37
C ILE A 123 9.64 -13.41 1.62
N SER A 124 10.82 -12.93 2.01
CA SER A 124 11.08 -11.49 2.21
C SER A 124 12.24 -10.94 1.34
N PHE A 125 12.15 -9.67 0.97
CA PHE A 125 13.18 -8.97 0.20
C PHE A 125 13.23 -7.48 0.53
N VAL A 126 14.43 -6.91 0.51
CA VAL A 126 14.65 -5.48 0.73
C VAL A 126 14.67 -4.76 -0.62
N LYS A 127 13.96 -3.64 -0.71
CA LYS A 127 13.96 -2.73 -1.86
C LYS A 127 14.60 -1.41 -1.45
N GLY A 128 15.73 -1.08 -2.07
CA GLY A 128 16.48 0.13 -1.73
C GLY A 128 17.04 0.05 -0.31
N ASN A 129 16.98 1.16 0.42
CA ASN A 129 17.50 1.24 1.79
C ASN A 129 16.40 1.42 2.85
N ASP A 130 15.13 1.45 2.46
CA ASP A 130 14.04 1.90 3.33
C ASP A 130 12.78 1.02 3.34
N THR A 131 12.76 -0.05 2.54
CA THR A 131 11.54 -0.84 2.31
C THR A 131 11.84 -2.33 2.38
N LEU A 132 11.15 -3.05 3.26
CA LEU A 132 11.08 -4.52 3.26
C LEU A 132 9.75 -4.93 2.64
N ILE A 133 9.76 -5.97 1.82
CA ILE A 133 8.57 -6.57 1.25
C ILE A 133 8.54 -8.04 1.66
N LEU A 134 7.40 -8.48 2.17
CA LEU A 134 7.15 -9.84 2.65
C LEU A 134 5.94 -10.41 1.91
N PHE A 135 6.09 -11.59 1.31
CA PHE A 135 4.99 -12.41 0.81
C PHE A 135 4.59 -13.37 1.90
N LYS A 136 3.47 -13.04 2.56
CA LYS A 136 2.98 -13.80 3.70
C LYS A 136 1.84 -14.71 3.28
N SER A 137 1.99 -16.02 3.45
CA SER A 137 0.87 -16.94 3.27
C SER A 137 -0.20 -16.71 4.35
N GLU A 138 -1.48 -16.88 4.02
CA GLU A 138 -2.56 -16.77 5.01
C GLU A 138 -2.67 -18.01 5.90
N ASP A 139 -2.23 -19.18 5.43
CA ASP A 139 -2.23 -20.41 6.23
C ASP A 139 -1.23 -20.37 7.39
N SER A 140 -0.31 -19.39 7.39
CA SER A 140 0.62 -19.10 8.48
C SER A 140 0.09 -17.96 9.36
N GLU A 141 -1.11 -18.07 9.94
CA GLU A 141 -1.57 -17.05 10.89
C GLU A 141 -0.60 -16.96 12.08
N PRO A 142 0.09 -15.81 12.28
CA PRO A 142 0.77 -15.58 13.54
C PRO A 142 -0.28 -15.34 14.62
N ASP A 143 0.01 -15.78 15.84
CA ASP A 143 -0.79 -15.48 17.04
C ASP A 143 -0.69 -13.98 17.46
N TYR A 144 -0.33 -13.09 16.52
CA TYR A 144 0.06 -11.70 16.74
C TYR A 144 -0.81 -10.75 15.92
N SER A 145 -1.25 -9.65 16.52
CA SER A 145 -1.88 -8.57 15.76
C SER A 145 -0.83 -7.77 14.98
N LEU A 146 -1.27 -7.07 13.91
CA LEU A 146 -0.38 -6.17 13.16
C LEU A 146 0.17 -5.05 14.04
N GLU A 147 -0.61 -4.59 15.02
CA GLU A 147 -0.19 -3.61 16.02
C GLU A 147 0.94 -4.15 16.89
N ASP A 148 0.85 -5.39 17.37
CA ASP A 148 1.90 -6.02 18.17
C ASP A 148 3.19 -6.16 17.35
N ILE A 149 3.09 -6.65 16.11
CA ILE A 149 4.22 -6.75 15.19
C ILE A 149 4.85 -5.38 14.95
N CYS A 150 4.04 -4.35 14.72
CA CYS A 150 4.54 -2.99 14.56
C CYS A 150 5.31 -2.52 15.79
N CYS A 151 4.76 -2.73 16.99
CA CYS A 151 5.42 -2.36 18.24
C CYS A 151 6.75 -3.10 18.44
N ASP A 152 6.79 -4.40 18.16
CA ASP A 152 8.02 -5.19 18.30
C ASP A 152 9.09 -4.79 17.30
N ILE A 153 8.70 -4.49 16.04
CA ILE A 153 9.62 -3.95 15.04
C ILE A 153 10.26 -2.65 15.55
N GLU A 154 9.46 -1.71 16.04
CA GLU A 154 9.96 -0.42 16.52
C GLU A 154 10.88 -0.60 17.75
N ALA A 155 10.55 -1.53 18.65
CA ALA A 155 11.37 -1.84 19.82
C ALA A 155 12.73 -2.45 19.46
N GLN A 156 12.80 -3.28 18.42
CA GLN A 156 14.04 -3.91 17.98
C GLN A 156 14.89 -3.03 17.08
N THR A 157 14.25 -2.27 16.19
CA THR A 157 14.96 -1.42 15.22
C THR A 157 15.31 -0.06 15.80
N TYR A 158 14.63 0.38 16.88
CA TYR A 158 14.69 1.75 17.43
C TYR A 158 14.22 2.84 16.45
N HIS A 159 13.47 2.46 15.41
CA HIS A 159 12.96 3.38 14.39
C HIS A 159 11.46 3.21 14.21
N GLU A 160 10.78 4.30 13.82
CA GLU A 160 9.38 4.22 13.46
C GLU A 160 9.20 3.50 12.13
N VAL A 161 8.17 2.66 12.06
CA VAL A 161 7.84 1.93 10.84
C VAL A 161 6.42 2.19 10.39
N SER A 162 6.19 1.98 9.10
CA SER A 162 4.84 1.94 8.54
C SER A 162 4.63 0.65 7.78
N ILE A 163 3.56 -0.06 8.09
CA ILE A 163 3.20 -1.35 7.50
C ILE A 163 2.01 -1.16 6.57
N TYR A 164 2.14 -1.62 5.34
CA TYR A 164 1.09 -1.59 4.32
C TYR A 164 0.81 -3.03 3.89
N VAL A 165 -0.44 -3.47 4.01
CA VAL A 165 -0.86 -4.85 3.75
C VAL A 165 -1.82 -4.89 2.56
N SER A 166 -1.54 -5.76 1.59
CA SER A 166 -2.35 -5.89 0.37
C SER A 166 -3.67 -6.59 0.66
N TYR A 167 -4.56 -6.56 -0.33
CA TYR A 167 -5.66 -7.53 -0.38
C TYR A 167 -5.12 -8.95 -0.58
N GLN A 168 -5.98 -9.94 -0.35
CA GLN A 168 -5.69 -11.36 -0.55
C GLN A 168 -5.39 -11.65 -2.03
N ILE A 169 -4.20 -12.18 -2.30
CA ILE A 169 -3.71 -12.57 -3.61
C ILE A 169 -3.87 -14.08 -3.72
N ASN A 170 -4.51 -14.53 -4.80
CA ASN A 170 -4.79 -15.96 -5.03
C ASN A 170 -3.98 -16.53 -6.20
N THR A 171 -3.36 -15.66 -6.99
CA THR A 171 -2.63 -16.04 -8.20
C THR A 171 -1.35 -15.23 -8.36
N ILE A 172 -0.39 -15.77 -9.11
CA ILE A 172 0.87 -15.08 -9.42
C ILE A 172 0.61 -13.78 -10.19
N GLU A 173 -0.40 -13.76 -11.08
CA GLU A 173 -0.76 -12.57 -11.85
C GLU A 173 -1.26 -11.42 -10.98
N GLU A 174 -1.95 -11.74 -9.88
CA GLU A 174 -2.46 -10.75 -8.92
C GLU A 174 -1.36 -10.09 -8.09
N ILE A 175 -0.16 -10.70 -7.96
CA ILE A 175 0.97 -10.14 -7.20
C ILE A 175 1.34 -8.75 -7.70
N TYR A 176 1.38 -8.55 -9.02
CA TYR A 176 1.69 -7.25 -9.62
C TYR A 176 0.67 -6.20 -9.21
N LEU A 177 -0.62 -6.52 -9.32
CA LEU A 177 -1.71 -5.62 -8.97
C LEU A 177 -1.69 -5.29 -7.46
N GLY A 178 -1.48 -6.30 -6.61
CA GLY A 178 -1.43 -6.13 -5.16
C GLY A 178 -0.27 -5.25 -4.73
N TYR A 179 0.91 -5.45 -5.32
CA TYR A 179 2.08 -4.63 -5.05
C TYR A 179 1.89 -3.17 -5.51
N HIS A 180 1.32 -2.95 -6.69
CA HIS A 180 1.04 -1.60 -7.20
C HIS A 180 0.03 -0.86 -6.32
N ALA A 181 -1.02 -1.54 -5.88
CA ALA A 181 -2.00 -1.02 -4.95
C ALA A 181 -1.37 -0.53 -3.62
N LEU A 182 -0.35 -1.22 -3.11
CA LEU A 182 0.41 -0.75 -1.94
C LEU A 182 1.19 0.54 -2.21
N GLY A 183 1.73 0.70 -3.42
CA GLY A 183 2.37 1.94 -3.84
C GLY A 183 1.39 3.12 -3.81
N GLU A 184 0.18 2.93 -4.35
CA GLU A 184 -0.89 3.93 -4.32
C GLU A 184 -1.36 4.22 -2.90
N LEU A 185 -1.47 3.19 -2.06
CA LEU A 185 -1.85 3.33 -0.66
C LEU A 185 -0.88 4.21 0.14
N ILE A 186 0.42 4.15 -0.16
CA ILE A 186 1.45 5.04 0.42
C ILE A 186 1.26 6.50 -0.02
N HIS A 187 0.74 6.75 -1.22
CA HIS A 187 0.41 8.10 -1.66
C HIS A 187 -0.84 8.63 -0.94
N ILE A 188 -1.86 7.79 -0.82
CA ILE A 188 -3.11 8.09 -0.12
C ILE A 188 -2.87 8.35 1.37
N SER A 189 -2.02 7.54 2.03
CA SER A 189 -1.75 7.64 3.46
C SER A 189 -1.23 9.02 3.86
N LYS A 190 -0.37 9.63 3.04
CA LYS A 190 0.20 10.97 3.27
C LYS A 190 -0.85 12.07 3.35
N ALA A 191 -2.00 11.92 2.69
CA ALA A 191 -3.08 12.88 2.69
C ALA A 191 -4.01 12.76 3.92
N LEU A 192 -3.89 11.68 4.70
CA LEU A 192 -4.72 11.47 5.88
C LEU A 192 -4.21 12.30 7.07
N PRO A 193 -5.11 12.89 7.88
CA PRO A 193 -4.71 13.81 8.96
C PRO A 193 -4.01 13.13 10.15
N ASN A 194 -4.24 11.84 10.39
CA ASN A 194 -3.69 11.10 11.54
C ASN A 194 -2.58 10.12 11.17
N GLN A 195 -2.30 9.93 9.87
CA GLN A 195 -1.28 9.05 9.32
C GLN A 195 -0.97 7.82 10.21
N PRO A 196 -1.90 6.85 10.36
CA PRO A 196 -1.65 5.67 11.18
C PRO A 196 -0.39 4.92 10.71
N LYS A 197 0.19 4.07 11.55
CA LYS A 197 1.38 3.29 11.16
C LYS A 197 1.02 2.09 10.28
N ILE A 198 -0.20 1.56 10.43
CA ILE A 198 -0.66 0.36 9.75
C ILE A 198 -1.78 0.72 8.77
N TYR A 199 -1.65 0.25 7.53
CA TYR A 199 -2.62 0.43 6.46
C TYR A 199 -2.95 -0.90 5.80
N GLU A 200 -4.14 -1.40 6.09
CA GLU A 200 -4.69 -2.57 5.39
C GLU A 200 -5.52 -2.11 4.20
N TYR A 201 -5.27 -2.70 3.03
CA TYR A 201 -5.98 -2.36 1.81
C TYR A 201 -7.50 -2.47 1.98
N ASP A 202 -7.98 -3.51 2.65
CA ASP A 202 -9.41 -3.78 2.86
C ASP A 202 -10.11 -2.65 3.63
N LYS A 203 -9.39 -1.97 4.54
CA LYS A 203 -9.89 -0.80 5.29
C LYS A 203 -9.77 0.51 4.51
N MET A 204 -9.09 0.47 3.36
CA MET A 204 -8.70 1.64 2.56
C MET A 204 -9.28 1.61 1.14
N ILE A 205 -10.15 0.64 0.82
CA ILE A 205 -10.80 0.49 -0.49
C ILE A 205 -11.49 1.78 -0.93
N LEU A 206 -12.30 2.41 -0.06
CA LEU A 206 -13.02 3.63 -0.42
C LEU A 206 -12.07 4.82 -0.71
N PRO A 207 -11.11 5.16 0.18
CA PRO A 207 -10.06 6.15 -0.15
C PRO A 207 -9.33 5.85 -1.46
N HIS A 208 -8.98 4.58 -1.70
CA HIS A 208 -8.28 4.15 -2.91
C HIS A 208 -9.12 4.34 -4.17
N LEU A 209 -10.38 3.89 -4.18
CA LEU A 209 -11.29 4.13 -5.30
C LEU A 209 -11.51 5.62 -5.54
N PHE A 210 -11.62 6.40 -4.47
CA PHE A 210 -11.82 7.84 -4.55
C PHE A 210 -10.62 8.56 -5.18
N TYR A 211 -9.39 8.13 -4.86
CA TYR A 211 -8.15 8.64 -5.44
C TYR A 211 -8.09 8.51 -6.96
N HIS A 212 -8.78 7.51 -7.53
CA HIS A 212 -8.84 7.24 -8.97
C HIS A 212 -10.02 7.92 -9.69
N LEU A 213 -10.88 8.66 -8.97
CA LEU A 213 -12.00 9.35 -9.59
C LEU A 213 -11.51 10.52 -10.44
N ASN A 214 -12.06 10.63 -11.66
CA ASN A 214 -11.81 11.79 -12.50
C ASN A 214 -12.59 13.03 -12.02
N GLU A 215 -12.15 14.21 -12.46
CA GLU A 215 -12.76 15.51 -12.14
C GLU A 215 -14.27 15.58 -12.42
N LYS A 216 -14.75 14.91 -13.49
CA LYS A 216 -16.18 14.90 -13.81
C LYS A 216 -16.99 14.12 -12.77
N ALA A 217 -16.49 12.97 -12.32
CA ALA A 217 -17.13 12.17 -11.28
C ALA A 217 -17.13 12.91 -9.94
N LEU A 218 -16.02 13.57 -9.60
CA LEU A 218 -15.90 14.39 -8.39
C LEU A 218 -16.89 15.56 -8.40
N THR A 219 -16.96 16.29 -9.51
CA THR A 219 -17.94 17.36 -9.70
C THR A 219 -19.36 16.81 -9.58
N SER A 220 -19.66 15.64 -10.15
CA SER A 220 -20.99 15.02 -10.05
C SER A 220 -21.38 14.69 -8.61
N ILE A 221 -20.44 14.15 -7.82
CA ILE A 221 -20.63 13.87 -6.39
C ILE A 221 -20.98 15.17 -5.66
N GLU A 222 -20.23 16.25 -5.89
CA GLU A 222 -20.53 17.55 -5.27
C GLU A 222 -21.90 18.07 -5.65
N GLN A 223 -22.25 17.97 -6.95
CA GLN A 223 -23.53 18.44 -7.44
C GLN A 223 -24.71 17.65 -6.87
N THR A 224 -24.52 16.36 -6.63
CA THR A 224 -25.54 15.49 -6.03
C THR A 224 -25.66 15.76 -4.53
N LEU A 225 -24.55 16.08 -3.87
CA LEU A 225 -24.47 16.38 -2.43
C LEU A 225 -24.68 17.88 -2.09
N LYS A 226 -25.17 18.68 -3.06
CA LYS A 226 -25.38 20.15 -2.97
C LYS A 226 -26.28 20.63 -1.82
N ASN A 227 -27.08 19.76 -1.21
CA ASN A 227 -28.08 20.14 -0.21
C ASN A 227 -27.55 20.20 1.23
N THR A 228 -26.24 20.20 1.44
CA THR A 228 -25.64 20.19 2.77
C THR A 228 -24.59 21.27 2.95
N LYS A 229 -24.56 21.83 4.16
CA LYS A 229 -23.61 22.85 4.61
C LYS A 229 -22.18 22.31 4.51
N SER A 230 -21.19 23.21 4.43
CA SER A 230 -19.78 22.84 4.44
C SER A 230 -19.47 21.86 5.58
N ILE A 231 -18.66 20.83 5.32
CA ILE A 231 -18.11 19.93 6.36
C ILE A 231 -16.97 20.58 7.15
N GLU A 232 -16.90 21.91 7.15
CA GLU A 232 -16.04 22.70 8.02
C GLU A 232 -16.56 22.64 9.46
N MET A 233 -15.77 21.99 10.29
CA MET A 233 -15.96 21.91 11.73
C MET A 233 -14.59 21.85 12.39
N ASP A 234 -14.55 22.06 13.70
CA ASP A 234 -13.35 21.91 14.49
C ASP A 234 -12.77 20.47 14.39
N GLN A 235 -11.46 20.35 14.67
CA GLN A 235 -10.75 19.08 14.54
C GLN A 235 -11.30 18.00 15.48
N GLU A 236 -11.86 18.38 16.62
CA GLU A 236 -12.42 17.47 17.62
C GLU A 236 -13.72 16.82 17.13
N LEU A 237 -14.63 17.59 16.54
CA LEU A 237 -15.85 17.09 15.91
C LEU A 237 -15.55 16.27 14.67
N MET A 238 -14.58 16.69 13.85
CA MET A 238 -14.15 15.90 12.69
C MET A 238 -13.60 14.55 13.14
N ASN A 239 -12.70 14.54 14.14
CA ASN A 239 -12.17 13.30 14.71
C ASN A 239 -13.30 12.43 15.30
N THR A 240 -14.27 13.04 15.98
CA THR A 240 -15.44 12.33 16.50
C THR A 240 -16.24 11.66 15.38
N ALA A 241 -16.47 12.34 14.26
CA ALA A 241 -17.18 11.79 13.12
C ALA A 241 -16.42 10.61 12.48
N ILE A 242 -15.10 10.76 12.27
CA ILE A 242 -14.27 9.71 11.67
C ILE A 242 -14.16 8.48 12.58
N GLU A 243 -13.97 8.66 13.89
CA GLU A 243 -13.96 7.54 14.82
C GLU A 243 -15.33 6.86 14.92
N PHE A 244 -16.42 7.61 14.81
CA PHE A 244 -17.77 7.03 14.76
C PHE A 244 -17.98 6.14 13.52
N LEU A 245 -17.51 6.59 12.36
CA LEU A 245 -17.50 5.79 11.12
C LEU A 245 -16.64 4.53 11.27
N ARG A 246 -15.43 4.66 11.83
CA ARG A 246 -14.48 3.55 12.04
C ARG A 246 -15.01 2.48 12.98
N ASN A 247 -15.82 2.86 13.95
CA ASN A 247 -16.45 1.94 14.90
C ASN A 247 -17.87 1.54 14.46
N ASN A 248 -18.12 1.43 13.14
CA ASN A 248 -19.38 0.93 12.58
C ASN A 248 -20.64 1.67 13.07
N LEU A 249 -20.53 2.98 13.30
CA LEU A 249 -21.61 3.83 13.84
C LEU A 249 -22.07 3.39 15.24
N ASN A 250 -21.21 2.68 15.98
CA ASN A 250 -21.50 2.21 17.33
C ASN A 250 -21.15 3.28 18.37
N VAL A 251 -22.16 3.75 19.09
CA VAL A 251 -22.02 4.79 20.13
C VAL A 251 -21.12 4.33 21.28
N THR A 252 -21.24 3.09 21.71
CA THR A 252 -20.50 2.56 22.87
C THR A 252 -19.02 2.42 22.53
N ASP A 253 -18.71 1.76 21.42
CA ASP A 253 -17.32 1.50 21.01
C ASP A 253 -16.60 2.80 20.69
N THR A 254 -17.28 3.73 19.99
CA THR A 254 -16.73 5.06 19.70
C THR A 254 -16.49 5.87 20.98
N ALA A 255 -17.41 5.82 21.95
CA ALA A 255 -17.25 6.56 23.21
C ALA A 255 -16.05 6.05 24.00
N ASN A 256 -15.87 4.73 24.05
CA ASN A 256 -14.70 4.09 24.65
C ASN A 256 -13.42 4.47 23.92
N ARG A 257 -13.42 4.40 22.58
CA ARG A 257 -12.26 4.75 21.73
C ARG A 257 -11.83 6.20 21.87
N LEU A 258 -12.80 7.11 22.01
CA LEU A 258 -12.55 8.55 22.20
C LEU A 258 -12.34 8.94 23.68
N HIS A 259 -12.43 8.00 24.62
CA HIS A 259 -12.38 8.24 26.07
C HIS A 259 -13.37 9.31 26.54
N VAL A 260 -14.59 9.32 25.99
CA VAL A 260 -15.66 10.23 26.39
C VAL A 260 -16.88 9.47 26.89
N HIS A 261 -17.70 10.12 27.71
CA HIS A 261 -18.98 9.55 28.09
C HIS A 261 -19.92 9.45 26.88
N ARG A 262 -20.75 8.38 26.81
CA ARG A 262 -21.71 8.16 25.72
C ARG A 262 -22.60 9.38 25.43
N ASN A 263 -23.02 10.11 26.46
CA ASN A 263 -23.89 11.28 26.30
C ASN A 263 -23.13 12.45 25.65
N THR A 264 -21.84 12.60 25.97
CA THR A 264 -20.98 13.59 25.32
C THR A 264 -20.82 13.27 23.83
N LEU A 265 -20.65 11.98 23.49
CA LEU A 265 -20.62 11.54 22.10
C LEU A 265 -21.95 11.86 21.38
N ILE A 266 -23.09 11.50 21.98
CA ILE A 266 -24.42 11.80 21.40
C ILE A 266 -24.60 13.30 21.15
N TYR A 267 -24.16 14.14 22.10
CA TYR A 267 -24.17 15.58 21.93
C TYR A 267 -23.29 16.04 20.76
N ARG A 268 -22.06 15.54 20.66
CA ARG A 268 -21.17 15.85 19.52
C ARG A 268 -21.75 15.40 18.19
N LEU A 269 -22.37 14.22 18.11
CA LEU A 269 -23.06 13.73 16.91
C LEU A 269 -24.24 14.64 16.52
N GLY A 270 -25.01 15.13 17.50
CA GLY A 270 -26.06 16.13 17.27
C GLY A 270 -25.51 17.46 16.74
N LYS A 271 -24.37 17.91 17.30
CA LYS A 271 -23.67 19.12 16.83
C LYS A 271 -23.16 18.94 15.40
N ILE A 272 -22.57 17.79 15.06
CA ILE A 272 -22.16 17.44 13.69
C ILE A 272 -23.35 17.55 12.74
N LYS A 273 -24.49 16.92 13.06
CA LYS A 273 -25.71 17.03 12.24
C LYS A 273 -26.18 18.47 12.04
N SER A 274 -26.12 19.30 13.09
CA SER A 274 -26.52 20.72 12.99
C SER A 274 -25.62 21.55 12.06
N ILE A 275 -24.33 21.21 12.02
CA ILE A 275 -23.29 21.88 11.24
C ILE A 275 -23.35 21.42 9.79
N THR A 276 -23.37 20.11 9.54
CA THR A 276 -23.25 19.54 8.19
C THR A 276 -24.59 19.30 7.51
N GLY A 277 -25.64 19.08 8.29
CA GLY A 277 -26.94 18.60 7.81
C GLY A 277 -27.04 17.07 7.73
N TYR A 278 -25.95 16.33 7.91
CA TYR A 278 -25.93 14.86 7.86
C TYR A 278 -26.10 14.24 9.25
N ASP A 279 -27.11 13.40 9.41
CA ASP A 279 -27.22 12.49 10.55
C ASP A 279 -26.35 11.26 10.35
N ILE A 280 -25.08 11.34 10.74
CA ILE A 280 -24.12 10.25 10.54
C ILE A 280 -24.42 8.99 11.37
N LYS A 281 -25.52 8.95 12.15
CA LYS A 281 -26.07 7.70 12.72
C LYS A 281 -26.83 6.89 11.68
N ASN A 282 -27.31 7.52 10.61
CA ASN A 282 -27.87 6.85 9.45
C ASN A 282 -26.74 6.48 8.49
N PHE A 283 -26.67 5.21 8.09
CA PHE A 283 -25.61 4.72 7.21
C PHE A 283 -25.48 5.50 5.90
N ILE A 284 -26.59 5.79 5.20
CA ILE A 284 -26.56 6.49 3.91
C ILE A 284 -26.02 7.92 4.08
N GLU A 285 -26.50 8.64 5.10
CA GLU A 285 -26.02 9.99 5.41
C GLU A 285 -24.55 9.99 5.86
N ALA A 286 -24.14 8.97 6.62
CA ALA A 286 -22.76 8.76 7.03
C ALA A 286 -21.82 8.51 5.85
N THR A 287 -22.25 7.69 4.87
CA THR A 287 -21.51 7.47 3.62
C THR A 287 -21.38 8.76 2.82
N ASN A 288 -22.46 9.54 2.67
CA ASN A 288 -22.41 10.83 1.97
C ASN A 288 -21.46 11.81 2.66
N PHE A 289 -21.51 11.90 3.99
CA PHE A 289 -20.57 12.69 4.78
C PHE A 289 -19.12 12.22 4.55
N TYR A 290 -18.87 10.90 4.54
CA TYR A 290 -17.54 10.34 4.34
C TYR A 290 -16.99 10.63 2.93
N LEU A 291 -17.82 10.56 1.89
CA LEU A 291 -17.41 10.92 0.53
C LEU A 291 -16.99 12.39 0.42
N LEU A 292 -17.72 13.31 1.06
CA LEU A 292 -17.33 14.73 1.13
C LEU A 292 -16.01 14.91 1.89
N TYR A 293 -15.83 14.15 2.97
CA TYR A 293 -14.59 14.17 3.74
C TYR A 293 -13.40 13.67 2.89
N LEU A 294 -13.55 12.57 2.16
CA LEU A 294 -12.51 12.06 1.26
C LEU A 294 -12.15 13.07 0.18
N LYS A 295 -13.14 13.74 -0.40
CA LYS A 295 -12.88 14.84 -1.34
C LYS A 295 -11.99 15.90 -0.73
N LYS A 296 -12.32 16.37 0.48
CA LYS A 296 -11.57 17.42 1.19
C LYS A 296 -10.11 17.05 1.46
N ILE A 297 -9.82 15.79 1.74
CA ILE A 297 -8.45 15.38 2.12
C ILE A 297 -7.60 14.92 0.93
N LEU A 298 -8.20 14.28 -0.08
CA LEU A 298 -7.48 13.70 -1.22
C LEU A 298 -7.34 14.66 -2.40
N ILE A 299 -8.24 15.62 -2.55
CA ILE A 299 -8.24 16.60 -3.64
C ILE A 299 -8.14 17.98 -3.00
N LYS A 300 -6.94 18.55 -3.04
CA LYS A 300 -6.68 19.93 -2.63
C LYS A 300 -6.89 20.89 -3.79
#